data_AF-A0A6L7QFZ0-F1
#
_entry.id   AF-A0A6L7QFZ0-F1
#
_cell.length_a   1.000
_cell.length_b   1.000
_cell.length_c   1.000
_cell.angle_alpha   90.00
_cell.angle_beta   90.00
_cell.angle_gamma   90.00
#
_symmetry.space_group_name_H-M   'P 1'
#
loop_
_entity.id
_entity.type
_entity.pdbx_description
1 polymer ?
#
loop_
_entity_poly.entity_id
_entity_poly.type
_entity_poly.pdbx_seq_one_letter_code
_entity_poly.pdbx_strand_id
1 'polypeptide(L)'
;MAAALCGFFALSLGVGSVSIPLDAVVAILWGEADQKSSWSHIIYAIRLPRALTALLAGAALSASGLQMQTLFRNPLADPFILGISAGASLGVALVVLGTGVT
;
A
#
# COMPACT_ATOMS: atom_id res chain seq x y z
N MET A 1 17.34 -4.91 -6.14
CA MET A 1 16.21 -4.36 -5.35
C MET A 1 15.06 -3.89 -6.24
N ALA A 2 15.30 -2.96 -7.18
CA ALA A 2 14.24 -2.42 -8.06
C ALA A 2 13.49 -3.51 -8.87
N ALA A 3 14.21 -4.45 -9.48
CA ALA A 3 13.60 -5.56 -10.23
C ALA A 3 12.70 -6.45 -9.34
N ALA A 4 13.11 -6.70 -8.09
CA ALA A 4 12.29 -7.45 -7.14
C ALA A 4 11.02 -6.66 -6.76
N LEU A 5 11.15 -5.34 -6.56
CA LEU A 5 10.02 -4.47 -6.24
C LEU A 5 9.01 -4.42 -7.39
N CYS A 6 9.46 -4.29 -8.64
CA CYS A 6 8.60 -4.40 -9.82
C CYS A 6 7.93 -5.78 -9.93
N GLY A 7 8.68 -6.86 -9.65
CA GLY A 7 8.15 -8.22 -9.64
C GLY A 7 7.07 -8.43 -8.60
N PHE A 8 7.29 -8.00 -7.35
CA PHE A 8 6.29 -8.07 -6.28
C PHE A 8 5.08 -7.18 -6.53
N PHE A 9 5.27 -6.01 -7.14
CA PHE A 9 4.17 -5.14 -7.54
C PHE A 9 3.28 -5.82 -8.60
N ALA A 10 3.88 -6.39 -9.65
CA ALA A 10 3.13 -7.14 -10.66
C ALA A 10 2.41 -8.36 -10.05
N LEU A 11 3.08 -9.09 -9.16
CA LEU A 11 2.47 -10.20 -8.42
C LEU A 11 1.29 -9.74 -7.56
N SER A 12 1.41 -8.60 -6.86
CA SER A 12 0.34 -8.02 -6.05
C SER A 12 -0.88 -7.62 -6.87
N LEU A 13 -0.72 -7.34 -8.17
CA LEU A 13 -1.83 -7.04 -9.08
C LEU A 13 -2.51 -8.31 -9.60
N GLY A 14 -1.75 -9.40 -9.80
CA GLY A 14 -2.30 -10.70 -10.25
C GLY A 14 -2.95 -11.52 -9.13
N VAL A 15 -2.40 -11.48 -7.92
CA VAL A 15 -2.85 -12.27 -6.77
C VAL A 15 -4.00 -11.58 -6.03
N GLY A 16 -5.16 -12.24 -5.95
CA GLY A 16 -6.31 -11.77 -5.18
C GLY A 16 -7.47 -12.77 -5.21
N SER A 17 -8.64 -12.37 -4.69
CA SER A 17 -9.84 -13.23 -4.63
C SER A 17 -10.31 -13.76 -6.00
N VAL A 18 -9.84 -13.15 -7.09
CA VAL A 18 -10.03 -13.60 -8.46
C VAL A 18 -8.63 -13.79 -9.06
N SER A 19 -8.33 -14.99 -9.53
CA SER A 19 -7.05 -15.22 -10.22
C SER A 19 -7.12 -14.57 -11.60
N ILE A 20 -6.36 -13.48 -11.80
CA ILE A 20 -6.27 -12.77 -13.08
C ILE A 20 -4.85 -13.01 -13.60
N PRO A 21 -4.69 -13.61 -14.78
CA PRO A 21 -3.36 -13.93 -15.29
C PRO A 21 -2.62 -12.64 -15.67
N LEU A 22 -1.28 -12.66 -15.57
CA LEU A 22 -0.45 -11.44 -15.63
C LEU A 22 -0.50 -10.75 -16.99
N ASP A 23 -0.69 -11.51 -18.06
CA ASP A 23 -0.96 -11.04 -19.42
C ASP A 23 -2.22 -10.15 -19.47
N ALA A 24 -3.32 -10.60 -18.85
CA ALA A 24 -4.55 -9.82 -18.78
C ALA A 24 -4.40 -8.56 -17.91
N VAL A 25 -3.59 -8.61 -16.84
CA VAL A 25 -3.28 -7.41 -16.02
C VAL A 25 -2.56 -6.35 -16.84
N VAL A 26 -1.56 -6.75 -17.64
CA VAL A 26 -0.79 -5.84 -18.51
C VAL A 26 -1.67 -5.26 -19.61
N ALA A 27 -2.51 -6.07 -20.26
CA ALA A 27 -3.47 -5.60 -21.26
C ALA A 27 -4.45 -4.56 -20.69
N ILE A 28 -5.03 -4.82 -19.51
CA ILE A 28 -5.95 -3.90 -18.82
C ILE A 28 -5.25 -2.58 -18.42
N LEU A 29 -3.98 -2.63 -18.01
CA LEU A 29 -3.16 -1.46 -17.71
C LEU A 29 -2.84 -0.63 -18.95
N TRP A 30 -2.64 -1.29 -20.11
CA TRP A 30 -2.37 -0.61 -21.38
C TRP A 30 -3.63 -0.09 -22.09
N GLY A 31 -4.81 -0.31 -21.51
CA GLY A 31 -6.08 0.13 -22.08
C GLY A 31 -6.68 -0.83 -23.12
N GLU A 32 -6.08 -2.00 -23.32
CA GLU A 32 -6.67 -3.09 -24.10
C GLU A 32 -7.75 -3.77 -23.26
N ALA A 33 -8.95 -3.19 -23.31
CA ALA A 33 -10.12 -3.69 -22.64
C ALA A 33 -10.73 -4.86 -23.43
N ASP A 34 -10.18 -6.07 -23.29
CA ASP A 34 -10.82 -7.27 -23.85
C ASP A 34 -11.50 -8.17 -22.78
N GLN A 35 -12.77 -8.44 -23.06
CA GLN A 35 -13.74 -9.44 -22.55
C GLN A 35 -14.45 -9.29 -21.19
N LYS A 36 -13.90 -8.69 -20.11
CA LYS A 36 -14.62 -8.64 -18.81
C LYS A 36 -14.52 -7.31 -18.07
N SER A 37 -15.56 -6.47 -18.16
CA SER A 37 -15.70 -5.19 -17.44
C SER A 37 -15.53 -5.29 -15.91
N SER A 38 -15.74 -6.48 -15.32
CA SER A 38 -15.53 -6.70 -13.89
C SER A 38 -14.05 -6.71 -13.49
N TRP A 39 -13.17 -7.23 -14.35
CA TRP A 39 -11.74 -7.34 -14.06
C TRP A 39 -11.03 -5.98 -14.07
N SER A 40 -11.35 -5.14 -15.06
CA SER A 40 -10.83 -3.77 -15.13
C SER A 40 -11.24 -2.97 -13.89
N HIS A 41 -12.50 -3.07 -13.48
CA HIS A 41 -12.99 -2.39 -12.28
C HIS A 41 -12.25 -2.87 -11.02
N ILE A 42 -12.03 -4.16 -10.84
CA ILE A 42 -11.29 -4.69 -9.68
C ILE A 42 -9.84 -4.18 -9.65
N ILE A 43 -9.17 -4.15 -10.81
CA ILE A 43 -7.78 -3.70 -10.90
C ILE A 43 -7.69 -2.21 -10.56
N TYR A 44 -8.50 -1.36 -11.20
CA TYR A 44 -8.42 0.08 -11.00
C TYR A 44 -9.01 0.57 -9.66
N ALA A 45 -10.12 0.00 -9.20
CA ALA A 45 -10.80 0.49 -8.00
C ALA A 45 -10.23 -0.10 -6.70
N ILE A 46 -9.59 -1.28 -6.75
CA ILE A 46 -9.17 -2.00 -5.53
C ILE A 46 -7.67 -2.30 -5.54
N ARG A 47 -7.17 -3.04 -6.54
CA ARG A 47 -5.81 -3.59 -6.48
C ARG A 47 -4.73 -2.54 -6.68
N LEU A 48 -4.91 -1.66 -7.66
CA LEU A 48 -3.94 -0.62 -8.00
C LEU A 48 -3.82 0.41 -6.85
N PRO A 49 -4.92 0.96 -6.29
CA PRO A 49 -4.83 1.83 -5.12
C PRO A 49 -4.15 1.15 -3.93
N ARG A 50 -4.49 -0.11 -3.64
CA ARG A 50 -3.89 -0.88 -2.54
C ARG A 50 -2.39 -1.13 -2.74
N ALA A 51 -1.97 -1.48 -3.96
CA ALA A 51 -0.56 -1.72 -4.26
C ALA A 51 0.26 -0.43 -4.17
N LEU A 52 -0.29 0.70 -4.65
CA LEU A 52 0.32 2.02 -4.51
C LEU A 52 0.43 2.46 -3.05
N THR A 53 -0.62 2.30 -2.24
CA THR A 53 -0.56 2.67 -0.82
C THR A 53 0.45 1.81 -0.07
N ALA A 54 0.57 0.51 -0.37
CA ALA A 54 1.59 -0.35 0.22
C ALA A 54 3.02 0.11 -0.14
N LEU A 55 3.26 0.47 -1.41
CA LEU A 55 4.56 1.00 -1.84
C LEU A 55 4.91 2.32 -1.15
N LEU A 56 3.97 3.28 -1.14
CA LEU A 56 4.17 4.58 -0.53
C LEU A 56 4.36 4.47 0.98
N ALA A 57 3.56 3.65 1.66
CA ALA A 57 3.70 3.41 3.09
C ALA A 57 5.05 2.76 3.43
N GLY A 58 5.47 1.74 2.67
CA GLY A 58 6.77 1.09 2.86
C GLY A 58 7.96 2.04 2.65
N ALA A 59 7.89 2.90 1.63
CA ALA A 59 8.91 3.92 1.38
C ALA A 59 8.95 4.97 2.50
N ALA A 60 7.79 5.45 2.95
CA ALA A 60 7.70 6.42 4.04
C ALA A 60 8.22 5.85 5.37
N LEU A 61 7.88 4.60 5.69
CA LEU A 61 8.38 3.92 6.89
C LEU A 61 9.90 3.73 6.85
N SER A 62 10.44 3.34 5.70
CA SER A 62 11.89 3.18 5.52
C SER A 62 12.63 4.51 5.69
N ALA A 63 12.12 5.58 5.09
CA ALA A 63 12.69 6.92 5.23
C ALA A 63 12.61 7.44 6.68
N SER A 64 11.45 7.28 7.33
CA SER A 64 11.26 7.66 8.73
C SER A 64 12.17 6.88 9.66
N GLY A 65 12.37 5.57 9.43
CA GLY A 65 13.30 4.73 10.19
C GLY A 65 14.74 5.22 10.08
N LEU A 66 15.20 5.47 8.86
CA LEU A 66 16.55 6.01 8.62
C LEU A 66 16.76 7.37 9.29
N GLN A 67 15.75 8.25 9.21
CA GLN A 67 15.81 9.57 9.84
C GLN A 67 15.86 9.45 11.37
N MET A 68 15.10 8.53 11.96
CA MET A 68 15.09 8.28 13.40
C MET A 68 16.45 7.74 13.89
N GLN A 69 16.97 6.74 13.19
CA GLN A 69 18.28 6.15 13.47
C GLN A 69 19.41 7.19 13.36
N THR A 70 19.32 8.10 12.38
CA THR A 70 20.29 9.19 12.19
C THR A 70 20.20 10.25 13.29
N LEU A 71 18.98 10.66 13.66
CA LEU A 71 18.74 11.68 14.67
C LEU A 71 19.25 11.25 16.05
N PHE A 72 18.91 10.03 16.44
CA PHE A 72 19.33 9.45 17.74
C PHE A 72 20.73 8.83 17.69
N ARG A 73 21.34 8.74 16.50
CA ARG A 73 22.61 8.04 16.26
C ARG A 73 22.59 6.63 16.88
N ASN A 74 21.43 5.99 16.83
CA ASN A 74 21.19 4.70 17.44
C ASN A 74 20.45 3.82 16.41
N PRO A 75 21.09 2.76 15.89
CA PRO A 75 20.47 1.89 14.89
C PRO A 75 19.25 1.11 15.43
N LEU A 76 19.01 1.13 16.74
CA LEU A 76 17.83 0.55 17.39
C LEU A 76 16.71 1.57 17.64
N ALA A 77 16.91 2.85 17.30
CA ALA A 77 15.89 3.86 17.48
C ALA A 77 14.75 3.66 16.48
N ASP A 78 13.55 3.51 17.03
CA ASP A 78 12.36 3.18 16.28
C ASP A 78 11.40 4.39 16.19
N PRO A 79 10.77 4.65 15.02
CA PRO A 79 9.89 5.81 14.83
C PRO A 79 8.70 5.89 15.77
N PHE A 80 8.25 4.77 16.34
CA PHE A 80 7.07 4.70 17.19
C PHE A 80 7.27 5.36 18.56
N ILE A 81 8.53 5.65 18.96
CA ILE A 81 8.86 6.26 20.27
C ILE A 81 8.33 7.71 20.41
N LEU A 82 8.13 8.43 19.29
CA LEU A 82 7.63 9.81 19.33
C LEU A 82 6.12 9.94 19.60
N GLY A 83 5.40 8.84 19.80
CA GLY A 83 3.95 8.85 20.10
C GLY A 83 3.05 9.16 18.91
N ILE A 84 3.61 9.28 17.70
CA ILE A 84 2.88 9.61 16.47
C ILE A 84 1.78 8.57 16.17
N SER A 85 2.08 7.28 16.33
CA SER A 85 1.09 6.22 16.12
C SER A 85 -0.01 6.17 17.18
N ALA A 86 0.31 6.51 18.43
CA ALA A 86 -0.71 6.61 19.48
C ALA A 86 -1.69 7.76 19.18
N GLY A 87 -1.17 8.91 18.72
CA GLY A 87 -1.99 10.03 18.28
C GLY A 87 -2.86 9.71 17.07
N ALA A 88 -2.31 9.03 16.06
CA ALA A 88 -3.07 8.59 14.89
C ALA A 88 -4.22 7.63 15.26
N SER A 89 -3.95 6.63 16.10
CA SER A 89 -4.97 5.68 16.59
C SER A 89 -6.06 6.37 17.42
N LEU A 90 -5.69 7.32 18.28
CA LEU A 90 -6.66 8.13 19.01
C LEU A 90 -7.53 8.97 18.07
N GLY A 91 -6.93 9.58 17.04
CA GLY A 91 -7.67 10.34 16.02
C GLY A 91 -8.70 9.48 15.29
N VAL A 92 -8.30 8.27 14.87
CA VAL A 92 -9.24 7.29 14.27
C VAL A 92 -10.36 6.94 15.25
N ALA A 93 -10.03 6.64 16.51
CA ALA A 93 -11.01 6.30 17.53
C ALA A 93 -12.02 7.44 17.75
N LEU A 94 -11.56 8.69 17.82
CA LEU A 94 -12.44 9.86 17.99
C LEU A 94 -13.36 10.06 16.80
N VAL A 95 -12.87 9.90 15.56
CA VAL A 95 -13.70 10.03 14.36
C VAL A 95 -14.75 8.92 14.29
N VAL A 96 -14.35 7.67 14.53
CA VAL A 96 -15.27 6.51 14.52
C VAL A 96 -16.34 6.67 15.59
N LEU A 97 -15.96 7.03 16.83
CA LEU A 97 -16.90 7.23 17.93
C LEU A 97 -17.80 8.46 17.72
N GLY A 98 -17.25 9.54 17.18
CA GLY A 98 -17.97 10.80 16.99
C GLY A 98 -18.94 10.80 15.80
N THR A 99 -18.61 10.05 14.74
CA THR A 99 -19.46 9.96 13.53
C THR A 99 -20.38 8.74 13.54
N GLY A 100 -20.16 7.78 14.44
CA GLY A 100 -20.94 6.53 14.50
C GLY A 100 -20.72 5.60 13.31
N VAL A 101 -19.68 5.84 12.51
CA VAL A 101 -19.32 4.99 11.37
C VAL A 101 -18.48 3.82 11.90
N THR A 102 -19.15 2.73 12.28
CA THR A 102 -18.51 1.43 12.57
C THR A 102 -18.32 0.61 11.31
#